data_AF-A0A9P0LCQ5-F1
#
_entry.id   AF-A0A9P0LCQ5-F1
#
_cell.length_a   1.000
_cell.length_b   1.000
_cell.length_c   1.000
_cell.angle_alpha   90.00
_cell.angle_beta   90.00
_cell.angle_gamma   90.00
#
_symmetry.space_group_name_H-M   'P 1'
#
loop_
_entity.id
_entity.type
_entity.pdbx_description
1 polymer ?
#
loop_
_entity_poly.entity_id
_entity_poly.type
_entity_poly.pdbx_seq_one_letter_code
_entity_poly.pdbx_strand_id
1 'polypeptide(L)'
;MHDDSTIDPYTNKPEIILDYNMTKGGVDTVDKMCNTYSVGRRTKRWPLAFFFQLLNIAGINSQILYNGTHPESPHKSRRIFLKTLALSWMKPFLSERAAIPTLPIDIRHFLSRYRQTQMDEEEEPPRKIRGRCSICARKKNRVTTITCSICHQLVCKEHSVNVITRHKCKEGGSHSE
;
A
#
# COMPACT_ATOMS: atom_id res chain seq x y z
N MET A 1 -31.43 -1.53 36.43
CA MET A 1 -30.88 -1.89 37.74
C MET A 1 -31.62 -3.14 38.15
N HIS A 2 -30.93 -4.19 38.63
CA HIS A 2 -31.61 -5.43 39.01
C HIS A 2 -32.35 -5.17 40.32
N ASP A 3 -33.67 -5.02 40.24
CA ASP A 3 -34.53 -4.71 41.39
C ASP A 3 -35.29 -5.96 41.89
N ASP A 4 -35.14 -7.09 41.18
CA ASP A 4 -35.76 -8.38 41.48
C ASP A 4 -34.71 -9.48 41.76
N SER A 5 -35.18 -10.59 42.33
CA SER A 5 -34.37 -11.75 42.70
C SER A 5 -34.52 -12.90 41.70
N THR A 6 -34.62 -12.57 40.42
CA THR A 6 -34.79 -13.55 39.33
C THR A 6 -33.61 -14.52 39.28
N ILE A 7 -33.93 -15.80 39.10
CA ILE A 7 -32.96 -16.89 38.97
C ILE A 7 -33.17 -17.52 37.60
N ASP A 8 -32.09 -17.65 36.84
CA ASP A 8 -32.11 -18.31 35.55
C ASP A 8 -32.40 -19.82 35.72
N PRO A 9 -33.47 -20.36 35.11
CA PRO A 9 -33.91 -21.74 35.33
C PRO A 9 -32.95 -22.79 34.76
N TYR A 10 -32.03 -22.40 33.86
CA TYR A 10 -31.09 -23.33 33.23
C TYR A 10 -29.79 -23.48 34.03
N THR A 11 -29.25 -22.37 34.53
CA THR A 11 -27.97 -22.34 35.27
C THR A 11 -28.15 -22.32 36.78
N ASN A 12 -29.37 -22.07 37.28
CA ASN A 12 -29.68 -21.82 38.69
C ASN A 12 -28.85 -20.69 39.30
N LYS A 13 -28.43 -19.72 38.48
CA LYS A 13 -27.68 -18.54 38.93
C LYS A 13 -28.61 -17.33 38.97
N PRO A 14 -28.47 -16.44 39.96
CA PRO A 14 -29.12 -15.13 39.94
C PRO A 14 -28.79 -14.39 38.65
N GLU A 15 -29.79 -13.74 38.05
CA GLU A 15 -29.64 -12.99 36.79
C GLU A 15 -28.55 -11.92 36.91
N ILE A 16 -28.46 -11.24 38.05
CA ILE A 16 -27.38 -10.27 38.37
C ILE A 16 -25.97 -10.85 38.21
N ILE A 17 -25.77 -12.15 38.51
CA ILE A 17 -24.47 -12.82 38.34
C ILE A 17 -24.21 -13.09 36.86
N LEU A 18 -25.24 -13.42 36.08
CA LEU A 18 -25.11 -13.63 34.64
C LEU A 18 -24.74 -12.34 33.93
N ASP A 19 -25.45 -11.25 34.21
CA ASP A 19 -25.19 -9.93 33.64
C ASP A 19 -23.80 -9.40 33.98
N TYR A 20 -23.38 -9.55 35.24
CA TYR A 20 -22.03 -9.24 35.65
C TYR A 20 -21.00 -10.04 34.86
N ASN A 21 -21.18 -11.36 34.73
CA ASN A 21 -20.23 -12.20 34.00
C ASN A 21 -20.19 -11.91 32.50
N MET A 22 -21.31 -11.48 31.91
CA MET A 22 -21.38 -11.06 30.51
C MET A 22 -20.64 -9.74 30.26
N THR A 23 -20.63 -8.82 31.22
CA THR A 23 -20.12 -7.45 31.02
C THR A 23 -18.73 -7.20 31.60
N LYS A 24 -18.31 -7.93 32.65
CA LYS A 24 -17.05 -7.72 33.37
C LYS A 24 -15.78 -7.81 32.50
N GLY A 25 -15.85 -8.51 31.37
CA GLY A 25 -14.70 -8.78 30.51
C GLY A 25 -14.26 -7.62 29.62
N GLY A 26 -14.97 -6.49 29.63
CA GLY A 26 -14.67 -5.36 28.75
C GLY A 26 -13.24 -4.82 28.90
N VAL A 27 -12.84 -4.50 30.13
CA VAL A 27 -11.51 -3.94 30.42
C VAL A 27 -10.41 -4.96 30.13
N ASP A 28 -10.56 -6.19 30.62
CA ASP A 28 -9.59 -7.28 30.40
C ASP A 28 -9.39 -7.58 28.91
N THR A 29 -10.44 -7.43 28.11
CA THR A 29 -10.37 -7.61 26.66
C THR A 29 -9.54 -6.51 26.00
N VAL A 30 -9.75 -5.24 26.39
CA VAL A 30 -8.94 -4.12 25.88
C VAL A 30 -7.49 -4.27 26.31
N ASP A 31 -7.21 -4.65 27.55
CA ASP A 31 -5.85 -4.87 28.06
C ASP A 31 -5.16 -6.02 27.30
N LYS A 32 -5.86 -7.12 27.07
CA LYS A 32 -5.37 -8.23 26.23
C LYS A 32 -5.07 -7.76 24.80
N MET A 33 -5.95 -6.97 24.19
CA MET A 33 -5.73 -6.44 22.84
C MET A 33 -4.53 -5.50 22.76
N CYS A 34 -4.37 -4.61 23.75
CA CYS A 34 -3.21 -3.73 23.89
C CYS A 34 -1.90 -4.53 23.99
N ASN A 35 -1.88 -5.57 24.81
CA ASN A 35 -0.70 -6.41 25.00
C ASN A 35 -0.34 -7.26 23.78
N THR A 36 -1.34 -7.74 23.03
CA THR A 36 -1.13 -8.61 21.85
C THR A 36 -0.43 -7.87 20.71
N TYR A 37 -0.75 -6.59 20.49
CA TYR A 37 -0.17 -5.75 19.43
C TYR A 37 0.39 -4.44 19.97
N SER A 38 1.21 -4.52 21.01
CA SER A 38 1.75 -3.35 21.69
C SER A 38 2.83 -2.63 20.87
N VAL A 39 2.77 -1.29 20.83
CA VAL A 39 3.85 -0.43 20.31
C VAL A 39 4.85 0.00 21.39
N GLY A 40 4.67 -0.49 22.63
CA GLY A 40 5.54 -0.17 23.76
C GLY A 40 7.01 -0.51 23.50
N ARG A 41 7.90 0.43 23.85
CA ARG A 41 9.35 0.24 23.83
C ARG A 41 9.93 0.45 25.21
N ARG A 42 11.00 -0.29 25.54
CA ARG A 42 11.77 -0.07 26.78
C ARG A 42 12.28 1.37 26.79
N THR A 43 11.87 2.13 27.78
CA THR A 43 12.20 3.55 27.93
C THR A 43 12.40 3.89 29.40
N LYS A 44 13.31 4.85 29.69
CA LYS A 44 13.47 5.44 31.02
C LYS A 44 12.65 6.73 31.18
N ARG A 45 11.96 7.17 30.13
CA ARG A 45 11.14 8.39 30.12
C ARG A 45 9.68 8.00 30.27
N TRP A 46 9.11 8.18 31.47
CA TRP A 46 7.72 7.81 31.76
C TRP A 46 6.67 8.42 30.81
N PRO A 47 6.82 9.68 30.29
CA PRO A 47 5.82 10.22 29.38
C PRO A 47 5.74 9.43 28.07
N LEU A 48 6.88 8.87 27.63
CA LEU A 48 6.93 8.06 26.43
C LEU A 48 6.25 6.70 26.64
N ALA A 49 6.36 6.12 27.84
CA ALA A 49 5.62 4.90 28.18
C ALA A 49 4.11 5.14 28.14
N PHE A 50 3.64 6.27 28.69
CA PHE A 50 2.24 6.68 28.61
C PHE A 50 1.78 6.92 27.17
N PHE A 51 2.60 7.61 26.36
CA PHE A 51 2.31 7.84 24.94
C PHE A 51 2.13 6.55 24.14
N PHE A 52 2.97 5.53 24.36
CA PHE A 52 2.78 4.23 23.71
C PHE A 52 1.48 3.56 24.10
N GLN A 53 1.05 3.69 25.34
CA GLN A 53 -0.24 3.15 25.78
C GLN A 53 -1.42 3.88 25.13
N LEU A 54 -1.33 5.21 25.01
CA LEU A 54 -2.32 5.98 24.25
C LEU A 54 -2.41 5.54 22.79
N LEU A 55 -1.28 5.28 22.13
CA LEU A 55 -1.28 4.77 20.76
C LEU A 55 -1.94 3.38 20.64
N ASN A 56 -1.71 2.49 21.60
CA ASN A 56 -2.36 1.17 21.62
C ASN A 56 -3.89 1.32 21.69
N ILE A 57 -4.40 2.13 22.62
CA ILE A 57 -5.83 2.39 22.81
C ILE A 57 -6.42 3.10 21.58
N ALA A 58 -5.76 4.13 21.07
CA ALA A 58 -6.19 4.87 19.87
C ALA A 58 -6.30 3.94 18.65
N GLY A 59 -5.36 2.99 18.51
CA GLY A 59 -5.43 1.99 17.47
C GLY A 59 -6.66 1.07 17.60
N ILE A 60 -7.07 0.72 18.82
CA ILE A 60 -8.26 -0.13 19.06
C ILE A 60 -9.51 0.66 18.70
N ASN A 61 -9.62 1.89 19.25
CA ASN A 61 -10.77 2.75 19.04
C ASN A 61 -10.95 3.12 17.56
N SER A 62 -9.87 3.39 16.83
CA SER A 62 -9.96 3.68 15.40
C SER A 62 -10.48 2.50 14.58
N GLN A 63 -10.18 1.25 14.98
CA GLN A 63 -10.73 0.07 14.32
C GLN A 63 -12.22 -0.10 14.63
N ILE A 64 -12.63 0.13 15.87
CA ILE A 64 -14.05 0.09 16.27
C ILE A 64 -14.84 1.12 15.45
N LEU A 65 -14.35 2.36 15.38
CA LEU A 65 -14.97 3.43 14.58
C LEU A 65 -14.99 3.13 13.09
N TYR A 66 -13.88 2.62 12.54
CA TYR A 66 -13.82 2.21 11.14
C TYR A 66 -14.87 1.14 10.83
N ASN A 67 -14.93 0.09 11.63
CA ASN A 67 -15.87 -1.01 11.43
C ASN A 67 -17.33 -0.57 11.64
N GLY A 68 -17.58 0.39 12.54
CA GLY A 68 -18.90 0.97 12.74
C GLY A 68 -19.37 1.85 11.58
N THR A 69 -18.46 2.49 10.87
CA THR A 69 -18.77 3.35 9.70
C THR A 69 -18.76 2.59 8.38
N HIS A 70 -18.11 1.42 8.32
CA HIS A 70 -17.97 0.60 7.11
C HIS A 70 -18.46 -0.84 7.36
N PRO A 71 -19.77 -1.03 7.64
CA PRO A 71 -20.31 -2.34 8.00
C PRO A 71 -20.20 -3.38 6.86
N GLU A 72 -20.18 -2.93 5.61
CA GLU A 72 -20.05 -3.79 4.42
C GLU A 72 -18.60 -4.31 4.21
N SER A 73 -17.60 -3.65 4.80
CA SER A 73 -16.18 -3.99 4.62
C SER A 73 -15.38 -3.91 5.93
N PRO A 74 -15.79 -4.66 6.98
CA PRO A 74 -15.18 -4.55 8.28
C PRO A 74 -13.79 -5.20 8.28
N HIS A 75 -12.83 -4.52 8.91
CA HIS A 75 -11.54 -5.12 9.21
C HIS A 75 -11.68 -6.06 10.42
N LYS A 76 -11.84 -7.35 10.14
CA LYS A 76 -11.90 -8.41 11.17
C LYS A 76 -10.54 -8.71 11.79
N SER A 77 -9.46 -8.60 11.02
CA SER A 77 -8.10 -8.88 11.51
C SER A 77 -7.42 -7.63 12.05
N ARG A 78 -7.13 -7.65 13.36
CA ARG A 78 -6.38 -6.59 14.06
C ARG A 78 -5.02 -6.29 13.43
N ARG A 79 -4.27 -7.35 13.08
CA ARG A 79 -2.94 -7.24 12.46
C ARG A 79 -3.00 -6.52 11.12
N ILE A 80 -3.99 -6.88 10.28
CA ILE A 80 -4.14 -6.30 8.95
C ILE A 80 -4.55 -4.83 9.08
N PHE A 81 -5.52 -4.53 9.95
CA PHE A 81 -5.94 -3.15 10.20
C PHE A 81 -4.76 -2.25 10.60
N LEU A 82 -3.99 -2.66 11.61
CA LEU A 82 -2.84 -1.89 12.09
C LEU A 82 -1.76 -1.72 11.02
N LYS A 83 -1.49 -2.76 10.22
CA LYS A 83 -0.53 -2.68 9.11
C LYS A 83 -1.00 -1.67 8.05
N THR A 84 -2.27 -1.72 7.66
CA THR A 84 -2.85 -0.79 6.69
C THR A 84 -2.82 0.64 7.21
N LEU A 85 -3.22 0.85 8.46
CA LEU A 85 -3.19 2.15 9.13
C LEU A 85 -1.77 2.73 9.17
N ALA A 86 -0.77 1.94 9.58
CA ALA A 86 0.61 2.40 9.65
C ALA A 86 1.15 2.75 8.25
N LEU A 87 0.88 1.91 7.24
CA LEU A 87 1.33 2.17 5.87
C LEU A 87 0.64 3.39 5.25
N SER A 88 -0.64 3.62 5.53
CA SER A 88 -1.36 4.80 5.03
C SER A 88 -0.81 6.09 5.64
N TRP A 89 -0.53 6.09 6.95
CA TRP A 89 0.08 7.23 7.63
C TRP A 89 1.51 7.52 7.19
N MET A 90 2.30 6.48 6.91
CA MET A 90 3.67 6.66 6.42
C MET A 90 3.75 7.08 4.96
N LYS A 91 2.70 6.87 4.16
CA LYS A 91 2.70 7.10 2.70
C LYS A 91 3.26 8.48 2.29
N PRO A 92 2.80 9.63 2.81
CA PRO A 92 3.34 10.95 2.42
C PRO A 92 4.85 11.06 2.69
N PHE A 93 5.30 10.65 3.88
CA PHE A 93 6.72 10.69 4.26
C PHE A 93 7.58 9.73 3.43
N LEU A 94 7.04 8.56 3.07
CA LEU A 94 7.71 7.60 2.19
C LEU A 94 7.86 8.16 0.77
N SER A 95 6.85 8.88 0.28
CA SER A 95 6.90 9.56 -1.01
C SER A 95 7.94 10.68 -1.04
N GLU A 96 7.99 11.53 -0.01
CA GLU A 96 9.03 12.56 0.14
C GLU A 96 10.43 11.94 0.17
N ARG A 97 10.62 10.90 0.98
CA ARG A 97 11.90 10.20 1.08
C ARG A 97 12.31 9.55 -0.26
N ALA A 98 11.35 9.09 -1.06
CA ALA A 98 11.61 8.47 -2.35
C ALA A 98 12.21 9.44 -3.39
N ALA A 99 12.05 10.76 -3.19
CA ALA A 99 12.61 11.80 -4.04
C ALA A 99 14.11 12.03 -3.81
N ILE A 100 14.67 11.57 -2.69
CA ILE A 100 16.10 11.78 -2.36
C ILE A 100 16.99 10.93 -3.29
N PRO A 101 17.83 11.54 -4.14
CA PRO A 101 18.59 10.81 -5.16
C PRO A 101 19.79 10.04 -4.58
N THR A 102 20.34 10.53 -3.46
CA THR A 102 21.54 10.02 -2.79
C THR A 102 21.30 8.82 -1.87
N LEU A 103 20.07 8.31 -1.82
CA LEU A 103 19.76 7.14 -1.00
C LEU A 103 20.47 5.87 -1.51
N PRO A 104 20.82 4.94 -0.60
CA PRO A 104 21.27 3.60 -0.95
C PRO A 104 20.35 2.89 -1.97
N ILE A 105 20.93 2.05 -2.83
CA ILE A 105 20.23 1.41 -3.97
C ILE A 105 19.05 0.56 -3.49
N ASP A 106 19.25 -0.22 -2.44
CA ASP A 106 18.25 -1.06 -1.78
C ASP A 106 17.06 -0.23 -1.26
N ILE A 107 17.32 0.89 -0.60
CA ILE A 107 16.29 1.79 -0.10
C ILE A 107 15.54 2.44 -1.27
N ARG A 108 16.25 2.89 -2.32
CA ARG A 108 15.60 3.44 -3.53
C ARG A 108 14.74 2.40 -4.24
N HIS A 109 15.17 1.14 -4.28
CA HIS A 109 14.39 0.06 -4.86
C HIS A 109 13.09 -0.16 -4.07
N PHE A 110 13.17 -0.26 -2.74
CA PHE A 110 11.98 -0.35 -1.88
C PHE A 110 11.05 0.86 -2.03
N LEU A 111 11.61 2.07 -2.11
CA LEU A 111 10.86 3.32 -2.18
C LEU A 111 10.30 3.64 -3.58
N SER A 112 10.73 2.91 -4.61
CA SER A 112 10.30 3.14 -6.00
C SER A 112 8.77 3.17 -6.16
N ARG A 113 8.06 2.31 -5.45
CA ARG A 113 6.58 2.25 -5.43
C ARG A 113 5.89 3.45 -4.76
N TYR A 114 6.63 4.25 -4.01
CA TYR A 114 6.13 5.45 -3.34
C TYR A 114 6.55 6.72 -4.06
N ARG A 115 7.43 6.62 -5.08
CA ARG A 115 7.63 7.76 -5.97
C ARG A 115 6.28 8.06 -6.59
N GLN A 116 5.86 9.31 -6.43
CA GLN A 116 4.89 9.86 -7.35
C GLN A 116 5.59 9.80 -8.71
N THR A 117 5.30 8.76 -9.50
CA THR A 117 5.17 9.03 -10.92
C THR A 117 4.19 10.19 -10.92
N GLN A 118 4.62 11.37 -11.38
CA GLN A 118 3.64 12.17 -12.09
C GLN A 118 2.94 11.15 -12.99
N MET A 119 1.62 11.11 -12.94
CA MET A 119 0.92 10.48 -14.05
C MET A 119 1.45 11.24 -15.25
N ASP A 120 2.50 10.72 -15.89
CA ASP A 120 2.73 10.96 -17.29
C ASP A 120 1.35 10.65 -17.82
N GLU A 121 0.64 11.71 -18.23
CA GLU A 121 -0.49 11.56 -19.12
C GLU A 121 -0.11 10.42 -20.06
N GLU A 122 -0.97 9.42 -20.22
CA GLU A 122 -0.82 8.50 -21.33
C GLU A 122 -0.76 9.39 -22.58
N GLU A 123 0.44 9.81 -22.97
CA GLU A 123 0.70 10.46 -24.23
C GLU A 123 0.24 9.40 -25.21
N GLU A 124 -0.93 9.65 -25.81
CA GLU A 124 -1.42 8.86 -26.92
C GLU A 124 -0.22 8.59 -27.82
N PRO A 125 0.07 7.31 -28.15
CA PRO A 125 1.27 6.97 -28.88
C PRO A 125 1.35 7.91 -30.09
N PRO A 126 2.46 8.66 -30.26
CA PRO A 126 2.53 9.73 -31.23
C PRO A 126 2.10 9.18 -32.58
N ARG A 127 1.12 9.85 -33.21
CA ARG A 127 0.53 9.41 -34.48
C ARG A 127 1.66 9.05 -35.44
N LYS A 128 1.74 7.78 -35.85
CA LYS A 128 2.83 7.29 -36.70
C LYS A 128 2.83 8.03 -38.03
N ILE A 129 3.72 9.00 -38.18
CA ILE A 129 3.89 9.77 -39.41
C ILE A 129 4.41 8.81 -40.49
N ARG A 130 3.69 8.72 -41.61
CA ARG A 130 4.03 7.86 -42.74
C ARG A 130 4.52 8.72 -43.90
N GLY A 131 5.71 8.43 -44.42
CA GLY A 131 6.29 9.19 -45.52
C GLY A 131 7.41 8.43 -46.23
N ARG A 132 8.03 9.06 -47.23
CA ARG A 132 9.11 8.42 -48.00
C ARG A 132 10.40 8.35 -47.19
N CYS A 133 11.17 7.29 -47.43
CA CYS A 133 12.53 7.21 -46.94
C CYS A 133 13.39 8.33 -47.56
N SER A 134 14.11 9.07 -46.72
CA SER A 134 15.00 10.17 -47.10
C SER A 134 16.24 9.71 -47.89
N ILE A 135 16.64 8.44 -47.75
CA ILE A 135 17.87 7.88 -48.34
C ILE A 135 17.57 7.16 -49.67
N CYS A 136 16.35 6.65 -49.88
CA CYS A 136 16.00 5.94 -51.11
C CYS A 136 15.95 6.90 -52.31
N ALA A 137 16.51 6.48 -53.45
CA ALA A 137 16.29 7.14 -54.73
C ALA A 137 14.78 7.23 -55.05
N ARG A 138 14.33 8.36 -55.64
CA ARG A 138 12.90 8.64 -55.89
C ARG A 138 12.19 7.51 -56.65
N LYS A 139 12.87 6.84 -57.59
CA LYS A 139 12.33 5.72 -58.37
C LYS A 139 11.90 4.52 -57.50
N LYS A 140 12.54 4.30 -56.34
CA LYS A 140 12.19 3.21 -55.42
C LYS A 140 10.91 3.50 -54.60
N ASN A 141 10.53 4.78 -54.45
CA ASN A 141 9.29 5.25 -53.79
C ASN A 141 8.91 4.53 -52.48
N ARG A 142 9.91 4.17 -51.64
CA ARG A 142 9.67 3.39 -50.43
C ARG A 142 9.12 4.26 -49.32
N VAL A 143 7.97 3.86 -48.79
CA VAL A 143 7.26 4.53 -47.69
C VAL A 143 7.56 3.80 -46.38
N THR A 144 7.77 4.56 -45.31
CA THR A 144 8.17 4.07 -43.99
C THR A 144 7.51 4.91 -42.90
N THR A 145 7.45 4.34 -41.70
CA THR A 145 7.06 5.00 -40.44
C THR A 145 8.21 5.01 -39.44
N ILE A 146 9.40 4.53 -39.83
CA ILE A 146 10.59 4.45 -38.97
C ILE A 146 11.32 5.78 -39.07
N THR A 147 11.59 6.41 -37.93
CA THR A 147 12.34 7.66 -37.81
C THR A 147 13.71 7.39 -37.16
N CYS A 148 14.73 8.13 -37.60
CA CYS A 148 16.04 8.10 -36.93
C CYS A 148 15.94 8.77 -35.54
N SER A 149 16.49 8.15 -34.50
CA SER A 149 16.49 8.72 -33.14
C SER A 149 17.39 9.95 -32.99
N ILE A 150 18.32 10.18 -33.92
CA ILE A 150 19.27 11.30 -33.89
C ILE A 150 18.78 12.48 -34.72
N CYS A 151 18.31 12.23 -35.95
CA CYS A 151 17.95 13.29 -36.90
C CYS A 151 16.46 13.33 -37.27
N HIS A 152 15.65 12.43 -36.72
CA HIS A 152 14.19 12.34 -36.91
C HIS A 152 13.69 12.19 -38.36
N GLN A 153 14.59 11.98 -39.32
CA GLN A 153 14.23 11.71 -40.71
C GLN A 153 13.66 10.29 -40.88
N LEU A 154 12.75 10.14 -41.84
CA LEU A 154 12.11 8.87 -42.17
C LEU A 154 13.07 7.96 -42.95
N VAL A 155 13.29 6.74 -42.46
CA VAL A 155 14.20 5.76 -43.06
C VAL A 155 13.51 4.41 -43.26
N CYS A 156 13.78 3.71 -44.37
CA CYS A 156 13.20 2.39 -44.59
C CYS A 156 13.99 1.32 -43.82
N LYS A 157 13.45 0.10 -43.71
CA LYS A 157 14.09 -1.03 -43.00
C LYS A 157 15.51 -1.36 -43.47
N GLU A 158 15.80 -1.17 -44.77
CA GLU A 158 17.15 -1.37 -45.31
C GLU A 158 18.15 -0.29 -44.89
N HIS A 159 17.68 0.93 -44.59
CA HIS A 159 18.50 2.06 -44.18
C HIS A 159 18.40 2.38 -42.69
N SER A 160 17.77 1.49 -41.90
CA SER A 160 17.67 1.60 -40.45
C SER A 160 18.44 0.45 -39.80
N VAL A 161 19.17 0.75 -38.73
CA VAL A 161 19.75 -0.26 -37.85
C VAL A 161 19.00 -0.22 -36.53
N ASN A 162 18.42 -1.34 -36.13
CA ASN A 162 17.78 -1.45 -34.81
C ASN A 162 18.88 -1.67 -33.77
N VAL A 163 19.06 -0.70 -32.89
CA VAL A 163 19.92 -0.87 -31.71
C VAL A 163 19.06 -1.41 -30.59
N ILE A 164 19.32 -2.64 -30.15
CA ILE A 164 18.67 -3.23 -28.98
C ILE A 164 19.35 -2.65 -27.74
N THR A 165 18.69 -1.69 -27.08
CA THR A 165 19.12 -1.19 -25.78
C THR A 165 18.49 -2.04 -24.67
N ARG A 166 19.31 -2.51 -23.73
CA ARG A 166 18.82 -3.26 -22.57
C ARG A 166 18.13 -2.30 -21.60
N HIS A 167 16.82 -2.12 -21.76
CA HIS A 167 15.99 -1.57 -20.70
C HIS A 167 15.69 -2.70 -19.71
N LYS A 168 16.02 -2.49 -18.43
CA LYS A 168 15.92 -3.44 -17.29
C LYS A 168 14.95 -4.60 -17.55
N CYS A 169 15.48 -5.79 -17.80
CA CYS A 169 14.68 -7.02 -17.85
C CYS A 169 14.12 -7.27 -16.45
N LYS A 170 12.78 -7.33 -16.30
CA LYS A 170 12.18 -7.98 -15.13
C LYS A 170 12.59 -9.46 -15.20
N GLU A 171 13.29 -9.95 -14.18
CA GLU A 171 13.49 -11.39 -14.01
C GLU A 171 12.11 -12.03 -13.88
N GLY A 172 11.73 -12.78 -14.90
CA GLY A 172 10.50 -13.58 -14.90
C GLY A 172 10.66 -14.72 -13.90
N GLY A 173 9.65 -14.88 -13.06
CA GLY A 173 9.49 -16.06 -12.21
C GLY A 173 9.45 -17.31 -13.07
N SER A 174 10.31 -18.27 -12.72
CA SER A 174 10.28 -19.64 -13.21
C SER A 174 9.03 -20.36 -12.71
N HIS A 175 8.49 -21.16 -13.62
CA HIS A 175 7.35 -22.04 -13.51
C HIS A 175 7.39 -23.00 -12.30
N SER A 176 6.18 -23.20 -11.75
CA SER A 176 5.59 -24.43 -11.21
C SER A 176 6.38 -25.75 -11.33
N GLU A 177 6.56 -26.39 -10.18
CA GLU A 177 6.02 -27.74 -9.87
C GLU A 177 5.34 -27.69 -8.48
#